data_AF-A0A9D8S7G7-F1
#
_entry.id   AF-A0A9D8S7G7-F1
#
_cell.length_a   1.000
_cell.length_b   1.000
_cell.length_c   1.000
_cell.angle_alpha   90.00
_cell.angle_beta   90.00
_cell.angle_gamma   90.00
#
_symmetry.space_group_name_H-M   'P 1'
#
loop_
_entity.id
_entity.type
_entity.pdbx_description
1 polymer ?
#
loop_
_entity_poly.entity_id
_entity_poly.type
_entity_poly.pdbx_seq_one_letter_code
_entity_poly.pdbx_strand_id
1 'polypeptide(L)' 'MYFRRLKDLREDKDLKQIDIAELLKIQQTVYSRYERGFQTIPLEHLLTLADFYNVSTDYILGRTDIPKINS' A
#
# COMPACT_ATOMS: atom_id res chain seq x y z
N MET A 1 12.00 -6.34 -2.14
CA MET A 1 11.81 -4.89 -2.02
C MET A 1 10.82 -4.66 -0.89
N TYR A 2 11.19 -3.93 0.17
CA TYR A 2 10.34 -3.75 1.34
C TYR A 2 9.57 -2.44 1.24
N PHE A 3 8.25 -2.52 1.07
CA PHE A 3 7.38 -1.35 1.00
C PHE A 3 6.88 -0.99 2.41
N ARG A 4 7.77 -0.39 3.22
CA ARG A 4 7.45 0.03 4.60
C ARG A 4 6.14 0.83 4.67
N ARG A 5 5.94 1.71 3.69
CA ARG A 5 4.79 2.61 3.59
C ARG A 5 3.44 1.91 3.46
N LEU A 6 3.38 0.69 2.92
CA LEU A 6 2.11 -0.07 2.86
C LEU A 6 1.60 -0.39 4.26
N LYS A 7 2.51 -0.85 5.13
CA LYS A 7 2.20 -1.17 6.51
C LYS A 7 1.89 0.10 7.30
N ASP A 8 2.73 1.12 7.18
CA ASP A 8 2.57 2.39 7.90
C ASP A 8 1.21 3.04 7.56
N LEU A 9 0.87 3.17 6.28
CA LEU A 9 -0.41 3.76 5.84
C LEU A 9 -1.63 2.99 6.34
N ARG A 10 -1.52 1.66 6.42
CA ARG A 10 -2.60 0.82 6.95
C ARG A 10 -2.78 1.04 8.46
N GLU A 11 -1.67 1.05 9.20
CA GLU A 11 -1.68 1.24 10.66
C GLU A 11 -2.14 2.66 11.04
N ASP A 12 -1.77 3.68 10.27
CA ASP A 12 -2.23 5.06 10.44
C ASP A 12 -3.75 5.22 10.29
N LYS A 13 -4.42 4.29 9.59
CA LYS A 13 -5.89 4.25 9.43
C LYS A 13 -6.59 3.23 10.34
N ASP A 14 -5.87 2.62 11.28
CA ASP A 14 -6.38 1.55 12.16
C ASP A 14 -6.98 0.34 11.40
N LEU A 15 -6.48 0.06 10.20
CA LEU A 15 -6.97 -1.02 9.35
C LEU A 15 -6.22 -2.33 9.60
N LYS A 16 -6.94 -3.45 9.49
CA LYS A 16 -6.38 -4.79 9.49
C LYS A 16 -5.92 -5.17 8.08
N GLN A 17 -5.02 -6.15 7.99
CA GLN A 17 -4.56 -6.66 6.69
C GLN A 17 -5.71 -7.25 5.84
N ILE A 18 -6.77 -7.75 6.49
CA ILE A 18 -7.96 -8.26 5.78
C ILE A 18 -8.74 -7.13 5.11
N ASP A 19 -8.85 -5.95 5.72
CA ASP A 19 -9.61 -4.82 5.18
C ASP A 19 -9.01 -4.35 3.85
N ILE A 20 -7.67 -4.30 3.78
CA ILE A 20 -6.97 -3.94 2.53
C ILE A 20 -7.03 -5.06 1.50
N ALA A 21 -7.00 -6.32 1.95
CA ALA A 21 -7.14 -7.46 1.05
C ALA A 21 -8.53 -7.49 0.40
N GLU A 22 -9.59 -7.15 1.15
CA GLU A 22 -10.95 -6.99 0.64
C GLU A 22 -11.05 -5.84 -0.37
N LEU A 23 -10.45 -4.68 -0.07
CA LEU A 23 -10.35 -3.55 -1.00
C LEU A 23 -9.73 -3.97 -2.35
N LEU A 24 -8.66 -4.76 -2.29
CA LEU A 24 -7.91 -5.22 -3.47
C LEU A 24 -8.49 -6.50 -4.09
N LYS A 25 -9.51 -7.11 -3.47
CA LYS A 25 -10.12 -8.39 -3.88
C LYS A 25 -9.11 -9.53 -3.94
N ILE A 26 -8.22 -9.61 -2.96
CA ILE A 26 -7.19 -10.65 -2.80
C ILE A 26 -7.30 -11.33 -1.44
N GLN A 27 -6.54 -12.40 -1.24
CA GLN A 27 -6.44 -13.03 0.08
C GLN A 27 -5.57 -12.18 1.03
N GLN A 28 -5.92 -12.15 2.31
CA GLN A 28 -5.14 -11.45 3.35
C GLN A 28 -3.67 -11.88 3.38
N THR A 29 -3.39 -13.16 3.11
CA THR A 29 -2.03 -13.71 3.06
C THR A 29 -1.21 -13.11 1.92
N VAL A 30 -1.84 -12.76 0.80
CA VAL A 30 -1.19 -12.09 -0.35
C VAL A 30 -0.83 -10.66 0.04
N TYR A 31 -1.77 -9.92 0.64
CA TYR A 31 -1.49 -8.56 1.12
C TYR A 31 -0.37 -8.54 2.17
N SER A 32 -0.37 -9.49 3.11
CA SER A 32 0.70 -9.68 4.09
C SER A 32 2.08 -9.94 3.45
N ARG A 33 2.14 -10.60 2.28
CA ARG A 33 3.39 -10.79 1.53
C ARG A 33 3.86 -9.51 0.86
N TYR A 34 2.94 -8.62 0.43
CA TYR A 34 3.30 -7.29 -0.07
C TYR A 34 3.96 -6.44 1.01
N GLU A 35 3.35 -6.33 2.19
CA GLU A 35 3.90 -5.53 3.31
C GLU A 35 5.29 -6.00 3.74
N ARG A 36 5.52 -7.31 3.70
CA ARG A 36 6.80 -7.92 4.10
C ARG A 36 7.82 -7.99 2.96
N GLY A 37 7.46 -7.58 1.74
CA GLY A 37 8.35 -7.58 0.59
C GLY A 37 8.67 -8.99 0.03
N PHE A 38 7.89 -10.01 0.40
CA PHE A 38 8.01 -11.37 -0.15
C PHE A 38 7.38 -11.51 -1.54
N GLN A 39 6.52 -10.57 -1.93
CA GLN A 39 5.88 -10.53 -3.23
C GLN A 39 5.78 -9.09 -3.70
N THR A 40 6.03 -8.85 -4.99
CA THR A 40 5.84 -7.54 -5.62
C THR A 40 4.35 -7.24 -5.75
N ILE A 41 3.97 -5.99 -5.50
CA ILE A 41 2.61 -5.52 -5.70
C ILE A 41 2.36 -5.24 -7.20
N PRO A 42 1.29 -5.78 -7.80
CA PRO A 42 0.85 -5.41 -9.14
C PRO A 42 0.54 -3.92 -9.27
N LEU A 43 0.67 -3.36 -10.47
CA LEU A 43 0.49 -1.93 -10.72
C LEU A 43 -0.94 -1.47 -10.39
N GLU A 44 -1.94 -2.27 -10.75
CA GLU A 44 -3.35 -1.97 -10.49
C GLU A 44 -3.65 -1.86 -8.98
N HIS A 45 -3.03 -2.71 -8.17
CA HIS A 45 -3.18 -2.65 -6.71
C HIS A 45 -2.44 -1.44 -6.13
N LEU A 46 -1.25 -1.13 -6.65
CA LEU A 46 -0.50 0.06 -6.24
C LEU A 46 -1.30 1.35 -6.49
N LEU A 47 -1.92 1.48 -7.67
CA LEU A 47 -2.78 2.62 -8.02
C LEU A 47 -4.00 2.69 -7.10
N THR A 48 -4.67 1.56 -6.88
CA THR A 48 -5.84 1.48 -5.98
C THR A 48 -5.49 1.95 -4.56
N LEU A 49 -4.32 1.56 -4.04
CA LEU A 49 -3.86 1.98 -2.72
C LEU A 49 -3.46 3.46 -2.70
N ALA A 50 -2.82 3.96 -3.75
CA ALA A 50 -2.49 5.38 -3.88
C ALA A 50 -3.74 6.26 -3.78
N ASP A 51 -4.80 5.90 -4.52
CA ASP A 51 -6.09 6.60 -4.48
C ASP A 51 -6.77 6.47 -3.12
N PHE A 52 -6.82 5.25 -2.56
CA PHE A 52 -7.46 4.99 -1.26
C PHE A 52 -6.80 5.75 -0.10
N TYR A 53 -5.46 5.83 -0.09
CA TYR A 53 -4.71 6.56 0.93
C TYR A 53 -4.55 8.05 0.57
N ASN A 54 -4.96 8.47 -0.62
CA ASN A 54 -4.80 9.83 -1.13
C ASN A 54 -3.32 10.29 -1.09
N VAL A 55 -2.45 9.44 -1.63
CA VAL A 55 -0.99 9.64 -1.72
C VAL A 55 -0.48 9.29 -3.11
N SER A 56 0.73 9.70 -3.46
CA SER A 56 1.38 9.32 -4.70
C SER A 56 1.92 7.88 -4.62
N THR A 57 2.06 7.25 -5.79
CA THR A 57 2.75 5.95 -5.88
C THR A 57 4.23 6.08 -5.49
N ASP A 58 4.88 7.21 -5.81
CA ASP A 58 6.26 7.47 -5.39
C ASP A 58 6.41 7.50 -3.86
N TYR A 59 5.40 8.01 -3.13
CA TYR A 59 5.39 7.92 -1.68
C TYR A 59 5.29 6.46 -1.21
N ILE A 60 4.36 5.67 -1.74
CA ILE A 60 4.22 4.24 -1.39
C ILE A 60 5.50 3.44 -1.70
N LEU A 61 6.14 3.75 -2.83
CA LEU A 61 7.39 3.11 -3.26
C LEU A 61 8.63 3.61 -2.51
N GLY A 62 8.50 4.61 -1.62
CA GLY A 62 9.59 5.17 -0.84
C GLY A 62 10.59 6.01 -1.65
N ARG A 63 10.17 6.56 -2.79
CA ARG A 63 10.97 7.47 -3.62
C ARG A 63 10.91 8.92 -3.15
N THR A 64 9.93 9.25 -2.32
CA THR A 64 9.74 10.55 -1.69
C THR A 64 9.14 10.37 -0.30
N ASP A 65 9.43 11.31 0.60
CA ASP A 65 8.78 11.42 1.90
C ASP A 65 7.56 12.36 1.87
N ILE A 66 7.28 12.98 0.72
CA ILE A 66 6.13 13.86 0.52
C ILE A 66 4.93 13.00 0.04
N PRO A 67 3.85 12.89 0.85
CA PRO A 67 2.74 11.98 0.52
C PRO A 67 2.00 12.34 -0.76
N LYS A 68 1.87 13.63 -1.08
CA LYS A 68 1.23 14.12 -2.30
C LYS A 68 2.23 14.88 -3.13
N ILE A 69 2.28 14.60 -4.43
CA ILE A 69 2.91 15.52 -5.38
C ILE A 69 1.89 16.65 -5.57
N ASN A 70 2.33 17.89 -5.35
CA ASN A 70 1.49 19.10 -5.36
C ASN A 70 0.36 19.05 -6.41
N SER A 71 -0.88 19.26 -5.97
CA SER A 71 -2.04 19.49 -6.84
C SER A 71 -1.94 20.83 -7.55
#